data_AF-A0A972IYH5-F1
#
_entry.id   AF-A0A972IYH5-F1
#
_cell.length_a   1.000
_cell.length_b   1.000
_cell.length_c   1.000
_cell.angle_alpha   90.00
_cell.angle_beta   90.00
_cell.angle_gamma   90.00
#
_symmetry.space_group_name_H-M   'P 1'
#
loop_
_entity.id
_entity.type
_entity.pdbx_description
1 polymer ?
#
loop_
_entity_poly.entity_id
_entity_poly.type
_entity_poly.pdbx_seq_one_letter_code
_entity_poly.pdbx_strand_id
1 'polypeptide(L)'
;GGMLLVLVFSAECILWDRADIKIPFSVLLISASAYAVFLIAIIGIRINISRLVLELPPVFFLAFILALRILMLEPAVKQEGVKALTIALLTTEFDAAMHYIPLNPLSFGVIILTFFYLLTNVMISLPQNNSIRLSIISQKFPLGFLMVLVVLIEVIT
;
A
#
# COMPACT_ATOMS: atom_id res chain seq x y z
N GLY A 1 -5.49 -18.07 -8.57
CA GLY A 1 -4.85 -17.38 -9.70
C GLY A 1 -5.87 -16.81 -10.67
N GLY A 2 -6.49 -17.65 -11.50
CA GLY A 2 -7.36 -17.19 -12.61
C GLY A 2 -8.55 -16.32 -12.20
N MET A 3 -9.23 -16.63 -11.10
CA MET A 3 -10.39 -15.87 -10.64
C MET A 3 -10.04 -14.41 -10.25
N LEU A 4 -8.87 -14.18 -9.66
CA LEU A 4 -8.37 -12.83 -9.37
C LEU A 4 -8.05 -12.06 -10.66
N LEU A 5 -7.46 -12.73 -11.65
CA LEU A 5 -7.16 -12.11 -12.96
C LEU A 5 -8.44 -11.65 -13.67
N VAL A 6 -9.50 -12.48 -13.65
CA VAL A 6 -10.80 -12.10 -14.22
C VAL A 6 -11.38 -10.88 -13.51
N LEU A 7 -11.29 -10.82 -12.17
CA LEU A 7 -11.75 -9.66 -11.41
C LEU A 7 -10.95 -8.39 -11.74
N VAL A 8 -9.61 -8.47 -11.80
CA VAL A 8 -8.76 -7.33 -12.14
C VAL A 8 -9.04 -6.83 -13.56
N PHE A 9 -9.11 -7.72 -14.55
CA PHE A 9 -9.45 -7.33 -15.92
C PHE A 9 -10.84 -6.70 -16.01
N SER A 10 -11.83 -7.24 -15.29
CA SER A 10 -13.18 -6.67 -15.27
C SER A 10 -13.19 -5.25 -14.71
N ALA A 11 -12.43 -4.98 -13.65
CA ALA A 11 -12.32 -3.66 -13.04
C ALA A 11 -11.59 -2.68 -13.97
N GLU A 12 -10.55 -3.14 -14.67
CA GLU A 12 -9.77 -2.33 -15.60
C GLU A 12 -10.58 -1.96 -16.85
N CYS A 13 -11.44 -2.85 -17.34
CA CYS A 13 -12.40 -2.54 -18.39
C CYS A 13 -13.40 -1.44 -17.97
N ILE A 14 -13.89 -1.48 -16.73
CA ILE A 14 -14.83 -0.47 -16.21
C ILE A 14 -14.14 0.90 -16.07
N LEU A 15 -12.85 0.94 -15.70
CA LEU A 15 -12.11 2.20 -15.60
C LEU A 15 -11.88 2.89 -16.95
N TRP A 16 -11.90 2.12 -18.05
CA TRP A 16 -11.76 2.66 -19.40
C TRP A 16 -12.98 3.51 -19.79
N ASP A 17 -14.18 3.11 -19.38
CA ASP A 17 -15.41 3.87 -19.59
C ASP A 17 -15.70 4.81 -18.41
N ARG A 18 -15.20 6.04 -18.50
CA ARG A 18 -15.37 7.06 -17.44
C ARG A 18 -16.82 7.56 -17.27
N ALA A 19 -17.79 7.06 -18.05
CA ALA A 19 -19.21 7.41 -17.91
C ALA A 19 -19.99 6.48 -16.97
N ASP A 20 -19.39 5.37 -16.52
CA ASP A 20 -20.09 4.34 -15.76
C ASP A 20 -20.24 4.67 -14.25
N ILE A 21 -21.39 4.33 -13.68
CA ILE A 21 -21.71 4.58 -12.26
C ILE A 21 -20.85 3.71 -11.31
N LYS A 22 -20.21 2.66 -11.84
CA LYS A 22 -19.47 1.63 -11.08
C LYS A 22 -17.99 1.96 -10.83
N ILE A 23 -17.51 3.10 -11.33
CA ILE A 23 -16.12 3.57 -11.15
C ILE A 23 -15.61 3.48 -9.71
N PRO A 24 -16.33 3.94 -8.66
CA PRO A 24 -15.79 3.88 -7.29
C PRO A 24 -15.54 2.44 -6.82
N PHE A 25 -16.36 1.49 -7.26
CA PHE A 25 -16.15 0.07 -6.93
C PHE A 25 -14.91 -0.50 -7.61
N SER A 26 -14.67 -0.16 -8.88
CA SER A 26 -13.48 -0.59 -9.62
C SER A 26 -12.18 -0.02 -9.04
N VAL A 27 -12.20 1.25 -8.61
CA VAL A 27 -11.06 1.89 -7.94
C VAL A 27 -10.73 1.18 -6.62
N LEU A 28 -11.73 0.84 -5.82
CA LEU A 28 -11.56 0.08 -4.58
C LEU A 28 -10.97 -1.32 -4.85
N LEU A 29 -11.45 -2.02 -5.88
CA LEU A 29 -10.98 -3.36 -6.21
C LEU A 29 -9.53 -3.37 -6.67
N ILE A 30 -9.14 -2.42 -7.54
CA ILE A 30 -7.78 -2.32 -8.05
C ILE A 30 -6.80 -1.89 -6.96
N SER A 31 -7.16 -0.90 -6.13
CA SER A 31 -6.33 -0.50 -4.99
C SER A 31 -6.17 -1.63 -3.96
N ALA A 32 -7.25 -2.34 -3.62
CA ALA A 32 -7.19 -3.52 -2.75
C ALA A 32 -6.26 -4.60 -3.31
N SER A 33 -6.32 -4.87 -4.61
CA SER A 33 -5.44 -5.84 -5.26
C SER A 33 -3.97 -5.40 -5.21
N ALA A 34 -3.68 -4.10 -5.39
CA ALA A 34 -2.33 -3.55 -5.28
C ALA A 34 -1.76 -3.73 -3.86
N TYR A 35 -2.56 -3.44 -2.83
CA TYR A 35 -2.18 -3.66 -1.44
C TYR A 35 -1.94 -5.14 -1.10
N ALA A 36 -2.76 -6.05 -1.64
CA ALA A 36 -2.56 -7.48 -1.46
C ALA A 36 -1.26 -7.98 -2.10
N VAL A 37 -0.97 -7.54 -3.34
CA VAL A 37 0.30 -7.86 -4.03
C VAL A 37 1.49 -7.32 -3.27
N PHE A 38 1.41 -6.09 -2.73
CA PHE A 38 2.46 -5.50 -1.90
C PHE A 38 2.77 -6.35 -0.67
N LEU A 39 1.73 -6.75 0.08
CA LEU A 39 1.89 -7.55 1.30
C LEU A 39 2.52 -8.91 1.01
N ILE A 40 2.04 -9.62 -0.02
CA ILE A 40 2.59 -10.92 -0.41
C ILE A 40 4.05 -10.79 -0.83
N ALA A 41 4.39 -9.73 -1.58
CA ALA A 41 5.74 -9.50 -2.05
C ALA A 41 6.71 -9.20 -0.89
N ILE A 42 6.33 -8.34 0.07
CA ILE A 42 7.18 -8.04 1.24
C ILE A 42 7.41 -9.29 2.10
N ILE A 43 6.37 -10.07 2.36
CA ILE A 43 6.53 -11.33 3.11
C ILE A 43 7.48 -12.27 2.37
N GLY A 44 7.32 -12.40 1.04
CA GLY A 44 8.19 -13.22 0.21
C GLY A 44 9.65 -12.77 0.23
N ILE A 45 9.90 -11.45 0.14
CA ILE A 45 11.23 -10.86 0.21
C ILE A 45 11.86 -11.16 1.58
N ARG A 46 11.12 -10.92 2.68
CA ARG A 46 11.60 -11.13 4.05
C ARG A 46 12.01 -12.56 4.35
N ILE A 47 11.30 -13.54 3.78
CA ILE A 47 11.59 -14.97 3.99
C ILE A 47 12.84 -15.40 3.21
N ASN A 48 13.07 -14.85 2.02
CA ASN A 48 14.12 -15.32 1.10
C ASN A 48 15.43 -14.52 1.21
N ILE A 49 15.37 -13.26 1.64
CA ILE A 49 16.51 -12.35 1.62
C ILE A 49 16.84 -11.93 3.05
N SER A 50 17.97 -12.39 3.59
CA SER A 50 18.44 -11.95 4.91
C SER A 50 19.32 -10.70 4.86
N ARG A 51 19.77 -10.27 3.67
CA ARG A 51 20.68 -9.13 3.50
C ARG A 51 19.90 -7.88 3.11
N LEU A 52 19.97 -6.87 3.97
CA LEU A 52 19.33 -5.56 3.77
C LEU A 52 19.66 -4.93 2.40
N VAL A 53 20.93 -5.02 1.95
CA VAL A 53 21.37 -4.46 0.67
C VAL A 53 20.66 -5.08 -0.54
N LEU A 54 20.22 -6.34 -0.44
CA LEU A 54 19.47 -7.02 -1.50
C LEU A 54 17.94 -6.81 -1.38
N GLU A 55 17.44 -6.50 -0.18
CA GLU A 55 16.02 -6.27 0.10
C GLU A 55 15.57 -4.85 -0.27
N LEU A 56 16.44 -3.85 -0.09
CA LEU A 56 16.14 -2.44 -0.36
C LEU A 56 15.69 -2.17 -1.82
N PRO A 57 16.40 -2.62 -2.88
CA PRO A 57 15.97 -2.34 -4.25
C PRO A 57 14.58 -2.89 -4.60
N PRO A 58 14.24 -4.18 -4.36
CA PRO A 58 12.93 -4.71 -4.72
C PRO A 58 11.81 -4.03 -3.92
N VAL A 59 12.00 -3.73 -2.63
CA VAL A 59 11.01 -3.02 -1.82
C VAL A 59 10.76 -1.62 -2.39
N PHE A 60 11.82 -0.90 -2.75
CA PHE A 60 11.72 0.43 -3.36
C PHE A 60 10.93 0.40 -4.69
N PHE A 61 11.28 -0.50 -5.60
CA PHE A 61 10.59 -0.61 -6.89
C PHE A 61 9.12 -1.04 -6.74
N LEU A 62 8.84 -1.99 -5.84
CA LEU A 62 7.47 -2.42 -5.56
C LEU A 62 6.63 -1.27 -4.99
N ALA A 63 7.13 -0.57 -3.99
CA ALA A 63 6.45 0.57 -3.39
C ALA A 63 6.21 1.68 -4.42
N PHE A 64 7.20 1.97 -5.27
CA PHE A 64 7.09 2.98 -6.31
C PHE A 64 6.02 2.65 -7.36
N ILE A 65 6.06 1.44 -7.94
CA ILE A 65 5.11 1.02 -8.99
C ILE A 65 3.68 0.99 -8.46
N LEU A 66 3.49 0.44 -7.25
CA LEU A 66 2.16 0.30 -6.67
C LEU A 66 1.61 1.65 -6.21
N ALA A 67 2.44 2.52 -5.61
CA ALA A 67 2.02 3.88 -5.27
C ALA A 67 1.63 4.63 -6.55
N LEU A 68 2.47 4.60 -7.58
CA LEU A 68 2.18 5.26 -8.85
C LEU A 68 0.84 4.80 -9.43
N ARG A 69 0.59 3.48 -9.44
CA ARG A 69 -0.70 2.93 -9.91
C ARG A 69 -1.86 3.49 -9.09
N ILE A 70 -1.79 3.45 -7.76
CA ILE A 70 -2.88 3.93 -6.91
C ILE A 70 -3.13 5.43 -7.11
N LEU A 71 -2.08 6.25 -7.19
CA LEU A 71 -2.22 7.69 -7.39
C LEU A 71 -2.73 8.05 -8.80
N MET A 72 -2.39 7.27 -9.83
CA MET A 72 -2.91 7.44 -11.20
C MET A 72 -4.42 7.20 -11.32
N LEU A 73 -5.00 6.41 -10.41
CA LEU A 73 -6.45 6.18 -10.40
C LEU A 73 -7.21 7.43 -9.91
N GLU A 74 -6.53 8.40 -9.30
CA GLU A 74 -7.16 9.45 -8.53
C GLU A 74 -6.98 10.82 -9.21
N PRO A 75 -7.98 11.30 -9.97
CA PRO A 75 -7.83 12.45 -10.87
C PRO A 75 -7.56 13.78 -10.13
N ALA A 76 -7.79 13.84 -8.82
CA ALA A 76 -7.50 14.99 -7.98
C ALA A 76 -6.00 15.16 -7.65
N VAL A 77 -5.20 14.11 -7.86
CA VAL A 77 -3.78 14.11 -7.52
C VAL A 77 -2.97 14.75 -8.66
N LYS A 78 -2.45 15.95 -8.42
CA LYS A 78 -1.42 16.54 -9.29
C LYS A 78 -0.03 16.01 -8.90
N GLN A 79 0.85 15.85 -9.89
CA GLN A 79 2.24 15.39 -9.72
C GLN A 79 2.36 13.98 -9.10
N GLU A 80 1.58 13.03 -9.63
CA GLU A 80 1.54 11.64 -9.19
C GLU A 80 2.93 11.00 -9.09
N GLY A 81 3.81 11.26 -10.06
CA GLY A 81 5.17 10.72 -10.07
C GLY A 81 6.04 11.19 -8.90
N VAL A 82 5.98 12.47 -8.54
CA VAL A 82 6.76 13.01 -7.40
C VAL A 82 6.23 12.46 -6.08
N LYS A 83 4.91 12.37 -5.95
CA LYS A 83 4.27 11.80 -4.75
C LYS A 83 4.52 10.30 -4.60
N ALA A 84 4.52 9.53 -5.70
CA ALA A 84 4.86 8.12 -5.67
C ALA A 84 6.32 7.90 -5.24
N LEU A 85 7.23 8.76 -5.73
CA LEU A 85 8.65 8.70 -5.37
C LEU A 85 8.88 9.00 -3.88
N THR A 86 8.18 10.00 -3.31
CA THR A 86 8.28 10.28 -1.87
C THR A 86 7.73 9.14 -1.01
N ILE A 87 6.61 8.52 -1.42
CA ILE A 87 6.06 7.35 -0.73
C ILE A 87 7.06 6.19 -0.76
N ALA A 88 7.65 5.90 -1.92
CA ALA A 88 8.61 4.82 -2.08
C ALA A 88 9.86 5.02 -1.21
N LEU A 89 10.44 6.22 -1.20
CA LEU A 89 11.60 6.55 -0.38
C LEU A 89 11.31 6.38 1.11
N LEU A 90 10.23 6.99 1.61
CA LEU A 90 9.86 6.90 3.02
C LEU A 90 9.56 5.46 3.46
N THR A 91 8.88 4.69 2.60
CA THR A 91 8.56 3.29 2.90
C THR A 91 9.83 2.43 2.96
N THR A 92 10.80 2.69 2.08
CA THR A 92 12.07 1.96 2.04
C THR A 92 12.98 2.31 3.22
N GLU A 93 13.01 3.59 3.64
CA GLU A 93 13.72 3.99 4.86
C GLU A 93 13.10 3.36 6.11
N PHE A 94 11.77 3.30 6.17
CA PHE A 94 11.05 2.68 7.27
C PHE A 94 11.28 1.16 7.33
N ASP A 95 11.27 0.50 6.17
CA ASP A 95 11.64 -0.90 6.02
C ASP A 95 13.06 -1.17 6.55
N ALA A 96 14.02 -0.32 6.17
CA ALA A 96 15.41 -0.41 6.64
C ALA A 96 15.53 -0.26 8.17
N ALA A 97 14.75 0.64 8.77
CA ALA A 97 14.72 0.84 10.22
C ALA A 97 14.12 -0.37 10.96
N MET A 98 13.05 -0.97 10.41
CA MET A 98 12.37 -2.12 10.98
C MET A 98 13.15 -3.43 10.78
N HIS A 99 14.03 -3.50 9.78
CA HIS A 99 14.81 -4.71 9.45
C HIS A 99 15.56 -5.31 10.64
N TYR A 100 16.10 -4.46 11.50
CA TYR A 100 16.91 -4.84 12.67
C TYR A 100 16.08 -5.41 13.82
N ILE A 101 14.76 -5.23 13.79
CA ILE A 101 13.86 -5.73 14.82
C ILE A 101 13.49 -7.18 14.46
N PRO A 102 13.70 -8.16 15.35
CA PRO A 102 13.41 -9.57 15.09
C PRO A 102 11.89 -9.84 15.16
N LEU A 103 11.16 -9.29 14.20
CA LEU A 103 9.72 -9.48 14.05
C LEU A 103 9.43 -10.70 13.15
N ASN A 104 8.32 -11.38 13.45
CA ASN A 104 7.80 -12.45 12.59
C ASN A 104 7.54 -11.89 11.17
N PRO A 105 7.90 -12.58 10.06
CA PRO A 105 7.75 -12.05 8.71
C PRO A 105 6.31 -11.61 8.36
N LEU A 106 5.31 -12.27 8.96
CA LEU A 106 3.90 -11.89 8.84
C LEU A 106 3.61 -10.52 9.48
N SER A 107 4.00 -10.34 10.75
CA SER A 107 3.85 -9.08 11.48
C SER A 107 4.59 -7.93 10.78
N PHE A 108 5.81 -8.21 10.32
CA PHE A 108 6.62 -7.27 9.54
C PHE A 108 5.91 -6.79 8.27
N GLY A 109 5.38 -7.72 7.46
CA GLY A 109 4.64 -7.38 6.24
C GLY A 109 3.39 -6.53 6.51
N VAL A 110 2.65 -6.82 7.58
CA VAL A 110 1.45 -6.04 7.96
C VAL A 110 1.84 -4.63 8.44
N ILE A 111 2.92 -4.49 9.21
CA ILE A 111 3.42 -3.18 9.68
C ILE A 111 3.79 -2.29 8.50
N ILE A 112 4.56 -2.81 7.54
CA ILE A 112 4.99 -2.03 6.37
C ILE A 112 3.81 -1.73 5.45
N LEU A 113 2.89 -2.69 5.25
CA LEU A 113 1.65 -2.43 4.52
C LEU A 113 0.86 -1.27 5.16
N THR A 114 0.76 -1.25 6.48
CA THR A 114 0.05 -0.21 7.23
C THR A 114 0.71 1.16 7.00
N PHE A 115 2.03 1.22 7.07
CA PHE A 115 2.79 2.43 6.80
C PHE A 115 2.57 2.92 5.36
N PHE A 116 2.69 2.03 4.38
CA PHE A 116 2.47 2.34 2.97
C PHE A 116 1.04 2.83 2.69
N TYR A 117 0.03 2.17 3.28
CA TYR A 117 -1.38 2.54 3.16
C TYR A 117 -1.65 3.94 3.73
N LEU A 118 -1.08 4.26 4.89
CA LEU A 118 -1.16 5.59 5.49
C LEU A 118 -0.60 6.67 4.59
N LEU A 119 0.64 6.48 4.12
CA LEU A 119 1.33 7.46 3.30
C LEU A 119 0.56 7.73 2.01
N THR A 120 0.06 6.66 1.37
CA THR A 120 -0.71 6.76 0.13
C THR A 120 -1.98 7.60 0.33
N ASN A 121 -2.76 7.30 1.38
CA ASN A 121 -3.99 8.05 1.67
C ASN A 121 -3.74 9.51 2.06
N VAL A 122 -2.68 9.78 2.84
CA VAL A 122 -2.31 11.16 3.17
C VAL A 122 -2.01 11.94 1.89
N MET A 123 -1.24 11.37 0.96
CA MET A 123 -0.87 12.00 -0.32
C MET A 123 -2.05 12.22 -1.27
N ILE A 124 -3.06 11.35 -1.20
CA ILE A 124 -4.34 11.47 -1.90
C ILE A 124 -5.18 12.62 -1.34
N SER A 125 -5.21 12.78 -0.01
CA SER A 125 -6.05 13.79 0.66
C SER A 125 -5.48 15.21 0.67
N LEU A 126 -4.15 15.36 0.48
CA LEU A 126 -3.42 16.63 0.43
C LEU A 126 -3.97 17.71 -0.55
N PRO A 127 -4.41 17.40 -1.78
CA PRO A 127 -4.96 18.38 -2.71
C PRO A 127 -6.41 18.78 -2.40
N GLN A 128 -7.13 18.06 -1.54
CA GLN A 128 -8.59 18.21 -1.38
C GLN A 128 -9.02 19.31 -0.39
N ASN A 129 -8.11 20.19 0.05
CA ASN A 129 -8.36 21.25 1.05
C ASN A 129 -8.99 20.73 2.35
N ASN A 130 -8.73 19.48 2.71
CA ASN A 130 -8.98 18.99 4.06
C ASN A 130 -7.67 19.09 4.83
N SER A 131 -7.72 19.73 6.00
CA SER A 131 -6.57 19.77 6.92
C SER A 131 -6.01 18.36 7.07
N ILE A 132 -4.72 18.18 6.80
CA ILE A 132 -3.93 16.94 6.95
C ILE A 132 -4.29 16.14 8.21
N ARG A 133 -4.61 16.87 9.29
CA ARG A 133 -5.04 16.35 10.60
C ARG A 133 -6.40 15.63 10.59
N LEU A 134 -7.36 16.08 9.77
CA LEU A 134 -8.69 15.44 9.61
C LEU A 134 -8.58 14.13 8.83
N SER A 135 -7.73 14.08 7.81
CA SER A 135 -7.47 12.85 7.05
C SER A 135 -6.86 11.76 7.93
N ILE A 136 -5.81 12.11 8.70
CA ILE A 136 -5.17 11.19 9.66
C ILE A 136 -6.17 10.72 10.75
N ILE A 137 -7.06 11.60 11.20
CA ILE A 137 -8.10 11.24 12.20
C ILE A 137 -9.14 10.28 11.62
N SER A 138 -9.58 10.47 10.38
CA SER A 138 -10.52 9.57 9.71
C SER A 138 -9.93 8.17 9.47
N GLN A 139 -8.60 8.09 9.38
CA GLN A 139 -7.85 6.87 9.09
C GLN A 139 -7.44 6.07 10.32
N LYS A 140 -7.82 6.51 11.53
CA LYS A 140 -7.49 5.79 12.78
C LYS A 140 -8.13 4.40 12.86
N PHE A 141 -9.29 4.21 12.23
CA PHE A 141 -10.03 2.95 12.27
C PHE A 141 -9.32 1.78 11.56
N PRO A 142 -8.91 1.91 10.27
CA PRO A 142 -8.15 0.85 9.62
C PRO A 142 -6.78 0.63 10.28
N LEU A 143 -6.17 1.68 10.84
CA LEU A 143 -4.90 1.57 11.56
C LEU A 143 -5.02 0.72 12.83
N GLY A 144 -6.02 1.02 13.65
CA GLY A 144 -6.27 0.30 14.89
C GLY A 144 -6.56 -1.16 14.62
N PHE A 145 -7.36 -1.45 13.58
CA PHE A 145 -7.65 -2.82 13.19
C PHE A 145 -6.39 -3.59 12.75
N LEU A 146 -5.55 -3.00 11.89
CA LEU A 146 -4.30 -3.63 11.43
C LEU A 146 -3.30 -3.83 12.57
N MET A 147 -3.16 -2.88 13.49
CA MET A 147 -2.30 -3.04 14.67
C MET A 147 -2.80 -4.13 15.64
N VAL A 148 -4.13 -4.22 15.86
CA VAL A 148 -4.70 -5.31 16.67
C VAL A 148 -4.41 -6.67 16.04
N LEU A 149 -4.45 -6.75 14.70
CA LEU A 149 -4.11 -7.96 13.96
C LEU A 149 -2.63 -8.35 14.13
N VAL A 150 -1.72 -7.38 14.10
CA VAL A 150 -0.29 -7.59 14.39
C VAL A 150 -0.07 -8.14 15.80
N VAL A 151 -0.71 -7.53 16.81
CA VAL A 151 -0.61 -7.98 18.20
C VAL A 151 -1.17 -9.38 18.38
N LEU A 152 -2.31 -9.70 17.75
CA LEU A 152 -2.86 -11.05 17.78
C LEU A 152 -1.92 -12.08 17.14
N ILE A 153 -1.31 -11.76 16.00
CA ILE A 153 -0.37 -12.66 15.32
C ILE A 153 0.88 -12.93 16.19
N GLU A 154 1.45 -11.90 16.82
CA GLU A 154 2.58 -12.09 17.75
C GLU A 154 2.20 -12.87 19.01
N VAL A 155 1.00 -12.68 19.56
CA VAL A 155 0.56 -13.38 20.77
C VAL A 155 0.28 -14.87 20.52
N ILE A 156 -0.05 -15.24 19.27
CA ILE A 156 -0.41 -16.62 18.89
C ILE A 156 0.83 -17.45 18.46
N THR A 157 1.95 -16.82 18.10
CA THR A 157 3.16 -17.51 17.58
C THR A 157 4.27 -17.54 18.62
#